data_AF-A0A936IR66-F1
#
_entry.id   AF-A0A936IR66-F1
#
_cell.length_a   1.000
_cell.length_b   1.000
_cell.length_c   1.000
_cell.angle_alpha   90.00
_cell.angle_beta   90.00
_cell.angle_gamma   90.00
#
_symmetry.space_group_name_H-M   'P 1'
#
loop_
_entity.id
_entity.type
_entity.pdbx_description
1 polymer ?
#
loop_
_entity_poly.entity_id
_entity_poly.type
_entity_poly.pdbx_seq_one_letter_code
_entity_poly.pdbx_strand_id
1 'polypeptide(L)'
;MTPISRRAFVGAAAASLACGRGRRPNVVLIMSDDQGYGDLSLHGNPHLRTPHTDRLARDGAQLTQFHVSPVCAPTRASLLTGRYNYRTGVVDTYLGRAMMHTEEVTLAEILRDAGYRTGIFGKWHLGDNYPLRAMDQGFTESLLHNGGGIGQPSDPPGNLYFDPFLQHNGRAVQRKGYCTDIFFDAAMEWIADQGNQPFFAYIATNAPHTPLQVDERYVAPFREQGLDETTARVYGMVVNLDENIGRLTQRLDELGRDRDTIVIFLTDNGPQQDRFNAGMRGRKGSVYQGGIRVPCFVRWPGVIEAGRTIGEIAAHIDMVPTLLEACGVVLPSGLRIDGTSLWPALTGKGPAPAGRTLVFQWHRGDEPESFRASAVRTQRYKLVDGSALYDLEVDPAESRDLSGQQPELVATLRTRYEEWFRDVSSTRGYAPPRIHIGTPHENPVTLTRQDWRGPRAGWDRASLGHWEVYVASPGPYRVRLRFEKTEKPAPVRFRLGNRAESLLAPAGTEESIFTDVVLAEGEGRVEASVGDVGVQYVDFEKI
;
A
#
# COMPACT_ATOMS: atom_id res chain seq x y z
N MET A 1 16.77 21.46 -14.58
CA MET A 1 15.77 21.82 -13.55
C MET A 1 16.36 21.39 -12.22
N THR A 2 16.62 22.34 -11.32
CA THR A 2 17.29 22.09 -10.04
C THR A 2 16.35 21.33 -9.10
N PRO A 3 16.78 20.24 -8.43
CA PRO A 3 15.93 19.53 -7.48
C PRO A 3 15.63 20.43 -6.29
N ILE A 4 14.35 20.54 -5.92
CA ILE A 4 13.91 21.30 -4.77
C ILE A 4 14.36 20.55 -3.52
N SER A 5 15.38 21.07 -2.83
CA SER A 5 15.84 20.53 -1.55
C SER A 5 14.83 20.84 -0.43
N ARG A 6 14.70 19.93 0.55
CA ARG A 6 13.85 19.98 1.76
C ARG A 6 14.04 21.22 2.69
N ARG A 7 14.72 22.27 2.23
CA ARG A 7 15.03 23.49 3.02
C ARG A 7 14.36 24.79 2.53
N ALA A 8 13.53 24.76 1.48
CA ALA A 8 12.79 25.94 1.03
C ALA A 8 11.38 26.08 1.66
N PHE A 9 11.18 25.64 2.91
CA PHE A 9 9.84 25.41 3.50
C PHE A 9 9.45 26.28 4.71
N VAL A 10 10.15 27.37 5.03
CA VAL A 10 9.83 28.21 6.22
C VAL A 10 9.20 29.57 5.88
N GLY A 11 8.86 29.83 4.63
CA GLY A 11 8.49 31.18 4.17
C GLY A 11 7.02 31.44 3.80
N ALA A 12 6.01 30.80 4.42
CA ALA A 12 4.60 31.12 4.14
C ALA A 12 3.58 30.77 5.24
N ALA A 13 3.99 30.69 6.52
CA ALA A 13 3.10 30.31 7.61
C ALA A 13 2.35 31.48 8.29
N ALA A 14 2.22 32.64 7.63
CA ALA A 14 1.58 33.81 8.25
C ALA A 14 0.68 34.57 7.27
N ALA A 15 -0.42 33.94 6.82
CA ALA A 15 -1.66 34.61 6.45
C ALA A 15 -2.72 33.59 5.99
N SER A 16 -3.43 32.96 6.94
CA SER A 16 -4.80 32.43 6.73
C SER A 16 -5.47 32.14 8.07
N LEU A 17 -5.48 33.15 8.95
CA LEU A 17 -6.40 33.21 10.08
C LEU A 17 -7.65 33.96 9.63
N ALA A 18 -8.51 33.31 8.83
CA ALA A 18 -9.93 33.64 8.72
C ALA A 18 -10.62 32.70 7.71
N CYS A 19 -11.11 31.55 8.17
CA CYS A 19 -12.34 30.99 7.62
C CYS A 19 -13.04 30.16 8.70
N GLY A 20 -14.31 30.51 8.98
CA GLY A 20 -15.34 29.78 9.74
C GLY A 20 -14.92 28.86 10.90
N ARG A 21 -15.40 29.19 12.11
CA ARG A 21 -15.40 28.32 13.31
C ARG A 21 -16.21 27.03 13.09
N GLY A 22 -15.64 26.07 12.38
CA GLY A 22 -16.02 24.65 12.40
C GLY A 22 -14.76 23.82 12.68
N ARG A 23 -14.86 22.81 13.54
CA ARG A 23 -13.75 21.88 13.78
C ARG A 23 -13.49 21.11 12.48
N ARG A 24 -12.23 21.04 12.04
CA ARG A 24 -11.85 20.20 10.89
C ARG A 24 -12.26 18.75 11.15
N PRO A 25 -12.74 18.00 10.15
CA PRO A 25 -13.16 16.62 10.35
C PRO A 25 -11.97 15.72 10.64
N ASN A 26 -12.23 14.64 11.37
CA ASN A 26 -11.34 13.49 11.43
C ASN A 26 -11.49 12.65 10.15
N VAL A 27 -10.47 11.86 9.84
CA VAL A 27 -10.48 10.94 8.71
C VAL A 27 -10.06 9.56 9.21
N VAL A 28 -10.89 8.56 8.92
CA VAL A 28 -10.55 7.14 9.06
C VAL A 28 -10.61 6.52 7.68
N LEU A 29 -9.47 6.07 7.17
CA LEU A 29 -9.38 5.37 5.90
C LEU A 29 -9.03 3.92 6.16
N ILE A 30 -9.90 3.02 5.73
CA ILE A 30 -9.79 1.58 5.88
C ILE A 30 -9.44 0.99 4.51
N MET A 31 -8.35 0.23 4.46
CA MET A 31 -7.95 -0.52 3.28
C MET A 31 -7.76 -1.99 3.65
N SER A 32 -8.51 -2.88 2.99
CA SER A 32 -8.22 -4.32 3.00
C SER A 32 -7.31 -4.73 1.84
N ASP A 33 -6.75 -5.94 1.94
CA ASP A 33 -5.69 -6.46 1.06
C ASP A 33 -6.16 -7.72 0.35
N ASP A 34 -6.19 -7.71 -0.98
CA ASP A 34 -6.71 -8.78 -1.83
C ASP A 34 -8.21 -9.10 -1.65
N GLN A 35 -9.00 -8.19 -1.08
CA GLN A 35 -10.46 -8.29 -1.10
C GLN A 35 -11.00 -7.81 -2.45
N GLY A 36 -11.72 -8.69 -3.14
CA GLY A 36 -12.32 -8.40 -4.44
C GLY A 36 -13.62 -7.60 -4.33
N TYR A 37 -14.05 -6.99 -5.44
CA TYR A 37 -15.34 -6.31 -5.53
C TYR A 37 -16.52 -7.23 -5.18
N GLY A 38 -16.44 -8.51 -5.56
CA GLY A 38 -17.48 -9.50 -5.25
C GLY A 38 -17.48 -9.96 -3.78
N ASP A 39 -16.50 -9.61 -2.96
CA ASP A 39 -16.41 -10.05 -1.55
C ASP A 39 -17.25 -9.16 -0.61
N LEU A 40 -18.46 -8.81 -1.02
CA LEU A 40 -19.44 -8.02 -0.24
C LEU A 40 -20.87 -8.48 -0.56
N SER A 41 -21.76 -8.53 0.44
CA SER A 41 -23.18 -8.84 0.19
C SER A 41 -23.86 -7.80 -0.69
N LEU A 42 -23.55 -6.52 -0.54
CA LEU A 42 -24.08 -5.43 -1.37
C LEU A 42 -23.78 -5.61 -2.86
N HIS A 43 -22.70 -6.32 -3.20
CA HIS A 43 -22.28 -6.57 -4.58
C HIS A 43 -22.77 -7.92 -5.12
N GLY A 44 -23.74 -8.54 -4.45
CA GLY A 44 -24.44 -9.73 -4.92
C GLY A 44 -23.75 -11.04 -4.57
N ASN A 45 -22.83 -11.05 -3.60
CA ASN A 45 -22.25 -12.31 -3.13
C ASN A 45 -23.36 -13.21 -2.53
N PRO A 46 -23.55 -14.44 -3.03
CA PRO A 46 -24.65 -15.29 -2.57
C PRO A 46 -24.39 -15.95 -1.20
N HIS A 47 -23.13 -16.02 -0.76
CA HIS A 47 -22.73 -16.75 0.46
C HIS A 47 -22.32 -15.81 1.60
N LEU A 48 -21.65 -14.72 1.26
CA LEU A 48 -21.07 -13.80 2.23
C LEU A 48 -22.10 -12.77 2.72
N ARG A 49 -22.00 -12.38 3.98
CA ARG A 49 -22.77 -11.28 4.59
C ARG A 49 -21.79 -10.28 5.21
N THR A 50 -21.91 -9.02 4.83
CA THR A 50 -21.05 -7.91 5.29
C THR A 50 -21.89 -6.72 5.76
N PRO A 51 -22.77 -6.90 6.76
CA PRO A 51 -23.74 -5.88 7.15
C PRO A 51 -23.11 -4.55 7.58
N HIS A 52 -21.91 -4.56 8.17
CA HIS A 52 -21.25 -3.35 8.66
C HIS A 52 -20.58 -2.56 7.54
N THR A 53 -19.88 -3.25 6.65
CA THR A 53 -19.24 -2.65 5.46
C THR A 53 -20.31 -2.14 4.49
N ASP A 54 -21.37 -2.92 4.26
CA ASP A 54 -22.51 -2.52 3.42
C ASP A 54 -23.24 -1.30 4.01
N ARG A 55 -23.22 -1.14 5.34
CA ARG A 55 -23.79 0.03 6.01
C ARG A 55 -22.99 1.30 5.72
N LEU A 56 -21.67 1.24 5.52
CA LEU A 56 -20.89 2.42 5.12
C LEU A 56 -21.39 3.00 3.79
N ALA A 57 -21.73 2.14 2.83
CA ALA A 57 -22.32 2.55 1.56
C ALA A 57 -23.74 3.12 1.74
N ARG A 58 -24.60 2.41 2.49
CA ARG A 58 -26.00 2.81 2.72
C ARG A 58 -26.13 4.12 3.50
N ASP A 59 -25.28 4.34 4.50
CA ASP A 59 -25.30 5.54 5.33
C ASP A 59 -24.44 6.69 4.74
N GLY A 60 -23.84 6.47 3.57
CA GLY A 60 -22.95 7.42 2.90
C GLY A 60 -23.09 7.38 1.38
N ALA A 61 -21.96 7.40 0.70
CA ALA A 61 -21.87 7.32 -0.75
C ALA A 61 -21.05 6.11 -1.22
N GLN A 62 -21.46 5.53 -2.34
CA GLN A 62 -20.74 4.48 -3.05
C GLN A 62 -20.20 5.01 -4.39
N LEU A 63 -18.90 4.80 -4.63
CA LEU A 63 -18.26 5.00 -5.93
C LEU A 63 -18.29 3.68 -6.69
N THR A 64 -19.26 3.50 -7.59
CA THR A 64 -19.51 2.21 -8.27
C THR A 64 -18.47 1.87 -9.33
N GLN A 65 -17.75 2.88 -9.84
CA GLN A 65 -16.69 2.76 -10.85
C GLN A 65 -15.35 3.25 -10.30
N PHE A 66 -14.99 2.80 -9.09
CA PHE A 66 -13.70 3.11 -8.45
C PHE A 66 -12.62 2.10 -8.82
N HIS A 67 -11.43 2.61 -9.15
CA HIS A 67 -10.33 1.78 -9.66
C HIS A 67 -8.99 2.01 -8.96
N VAL A 68 -8.24 0.92 -8.84
CA VAL A 68 -6.92 0.82 -8.24
C VAL A 68 -5.90 0.24 -9.21
N SER A 69 -4.62 0.30 -8.84
CA SER A 69 -3.60 -0.44 -9.58
C SER A 69 -3.81 -1.96 -9.39
N PRO A 70 -3.34 -2.81 -10.31
CA PRO A 70 -3.57 -4.26 -10.24
C PRO A 70 -2.98 -4.97 -9.01
N VAL A 71 -2.14 -4.30 -8.22
CA VAL A 71 -1.43 -4.85 -7.06
C VAL A 71 -1.20 -3.82 -5.95
N CYS A 72 -0.96 -4.32 -4.74
CA CYS A 72 -0.85 -3.61 -3.47
C CYS A 72 0.08 -2.37 -3.45
N ALA A 73 1.40 -2.53 -3.57
CA ALA A 73 2.35 -1.41 -3.38
C ALA A 73 2.10 -0.23 -4.36
N PRO A 74 1.91 -0.45 -5.68
CA PRO A 74 1.45 0.58 -6.60
C PRO A 74 0.18 1.32 -6.16
N THR A 75 -0.84 0.61 -5.68
CA THR A 75 -2.08 1.24 -5.18
C THR A 75 -1.80 2.08 -3.94
N ARG A 76 -1.03 1.56 -2.98
CA ARG A 76 -0.72 2.26 -1.71
C ARG A 76 0.06 3.55 -1.96
N ALA A 77 1.07 3.50 -2.83
CA ALA A 77 1.83 4.68 -3.22
C ALA A 77 0.93 5.74 -3.85
N SER A 78 0.07 5.32 -4.77
CA SER A 78 -0.78 6.23 -5.53
C SER A 78 -1.93 6.81 -4.70
N LEU A 79 -2.49 6.02 -3.78
CA LEU A 79 -3.50 6.44 -2.82
C LEU A 79 -2.97 7.54 -1.89
N LEU A 80 -1.76 7.37 -1.38
CA LEU A 80 -1.19 8.28 -0.38
C LEU A 80 -0.58 9.54 -1.01
N THR A 81 -0.18 9.50 -2.27
CA THR A 81 0.47 10.65 -2.95
C THR A 81 -0.48 11.40 -3.89
N GLY A 82 -1.57 10.77 -4.32
CA GLY A 82 -2.46 11.30 -5.35
C GLY A 82 -1.82 11.31 -6.74
N ARG A 83 -0.74 10.54 -6.94
CA ARG A 83 0.08 10.46 -8.14
C ARG A 83 0.14 9.03 -8.64
N TYR A 84 0.31 8.81 -9.94
CA TYR A 84 0.52 7.46 -10.46
C TYR A 84 1.81 6.83 -9.92
N ASN A 85 1.77 5.54 -9.59
CA ASN A 85 2.87 4.79 -8.98
C ASN A 85 4.21 4.87 -9.73
N TYR A 86 4.19 5.00 -11.06
CA TYR A 86 5.42 5.17 -11.83
C TYR A 86 6.15 6.49 -11.52
N ARG A 87 5.42 7.55 -11.15
CA ARG A 87 6.06 8.80 -10.67
C ARG A 87 6.69 8.63 -9.29
N THR A 88 6.16 7.72 -8.48
CA THR A 88 6.60 7.49 -7.10
C THR A 88 7.77 6.51 -7.00
N GLY A 89 8.24 5.97 -8.13
CA GLY A 89 9.29 4.94 -8.19
C GLY A 89 8.83 3.52 -7.89
N VAL A 90 7.54 3.34 -7.54
CA VAL A 90 6.99 2.03 -7.19
C VAL A 90 6.50 1.33 -8.46
N VAL A 91 7.28 0.34 -8.91
CA VAL A 91 7.00 -0.40 -10.15
C VAL A 91 6.49 -1.82 -9.90
N ASP A 92 6.84 -2.42 -8.76
CA ASP A 92 6.51 -3.80 -8.41
C ASP A 92 6.42 -3.97 -6.87
N THR A 93 6.18 -5.18 -6.36
CA THR A 93 5.82 -5.42 -4.95
C THR A 93 6.95 -6.01 -4.09
N TYR A 94 8.11 -6.27 -4.67
CA TYR A 94 9.24 -6.93 -4.00
C TYR A 94 10.57 -6.64 -4.70
N LEU A 95 11.66 -7.18 -4.18
CA LEU A 95 13.04 -6.90 -4.62
C LEU A 95 13.28 -5.40 -4.71
N GLY A 96 12.93 -4.64 -3.68
CA GLY A 96 13.17 -3.20 -3.59
C GLY A 96 12.36 -2.35 -4.57
N ARG A 97 11.41 -2.94 -5.31
CA ARG A 97 10.51 -2.22 -6.23
C ARG A 97 9.25 -1.67 -5.59
N ALA A 98 9.00 -2.06 -4.34
CA ALA A 98 7.96 -1.49 -3.50
C ALA A 98 8.40 -0.20 -2.80
N MET A 99 9.70 0.12 -2.79
CA MET A 99 10.22 1.29 -2.08
C MET A 99 9.84 2.59 -2.80
N MET A 100 9.09 3.45 -2.12
CA MET A 100 8.66 4.74 -2.66
C MET A 100 9.78 5.77 -2.60
N HIS A 101 9.92 6.59 -3.64
CA HIS A 101 10.86 7.72 -3.62
C HIS A 101 10.63 8.61 -2.41
N THR A 102 11.70 8.91 -1.68
CA THR A 102 11.65 9.57 -0.37
C THR A 102 11.20 11.03 -0.44
N GLU A 103 11.25 11.63 -1.62
CA GLU A 103 10.80 13.00 -1.90
C GLU A 103 9.38 13.06 -2.45
N GLU A 104 8.65 11.95 -2.52
CA GLU A 104 7.19 12.02 -2.61
C GLU A 104 6.61 12.56 -1.30
N VAL A 105 5.49 13.25 -1.40
CA VAL A 105 4.81 13.85 -0.23
C VAL A 105 3.48 13.12 -0.05
N THR A 106 3.31 12.48 1.09
CA THR A 106 2.11 11.71 1.41
C THR A 106 1.00 12.59 1.97
N LEU A 107 -0.24 12.12 1.87
CA LEU A 107 -1.41 12.69 2.53
C LEU A 107 -1.19 12.83 4.04
N ALA A 108 -0.50 11.86 4.66
CA ALA A 108 -0.18 11.93 6.08
C ALA A 108 0.72 13.13 6.40
N GLU A 109 1.75 13.40 5.59
CA GLU A 109 2.59 14.60 5.77
C GLU A 109 1.80 15.88 5.57
N ILE A 110 0.97 15.96 4.52
CA ILE A 110 0.15 17.15 4.24
C ILE A 110 -0.81 17.43 5.40
N LEU A 111 -1.49 16.40 5.90
CA LEU A 111 -2.43 16.55 7.02
C LEU A 111 -1.71 16.84 8.35
N ARG A 112 -0.58 16.17 8.63
CA ARG A 112 0.25 16.45 9.81
C ARG A 112 0.69 17.91 9.84
N ASP A 113 1.19 18.41 8.71
CA ASP A 113 1.65 19.80 8.59
C ASP A 113 0.47 20.79 8.69
N ALA A 114 -0.75 20.34 8.37
CA ALA A 114 -1.99 21.06 8.62
C ALA A 114 -2.51 20.94 10.07
N GLY A 115 -1.79 20.26 10.97
CA GLY A 115 -2.13 20.12 12.39
C GLY A 115 -2.91 18.85 12.77
N TYR A 116 -3.00 17.87 11.87
CA TYR A 116 -3.59 16.56 12.21
C TYR A 116 -2.61 15.70 13.01
N ARG A 117 -3.14 14.85 13.88
CA ARG A 117 -2.45 13.65 14.34
C ARG A 117 -2.61 12.55 13.29
N THR A 118 -1.56 11.79 13.03
CA THR A 118 -1.55 10.76 11.97
C THR A 118 -1.15 9.42 12.54
N GLY A 119 -1.94 8.38 12.27
CA GLY A 119 -1.72 7.03 12.73
C GLY A 119 -1.93 6.02 11.60
N ILE A 120 -1.06 5.00 11.53
CA ILE A 120 -1.20 3.86 10.61
C ILE A 120 -1.17 2.54 11.36
N PHE A 121 -2.06 1.62 10.98
CA PHE A 121 -2.22 0.32 11.64
C PHE A 121 -2.38 -0.77 10.57
N GLY A 122 -1.42 -1.69 10.48
CA GLY A 122 -1.42 -2.79 9.50
C GLY A 122 -0.24 -2.78 8.54
N LYS A 123 -0.51 -2.57 7.25
CA LYS A 123 0.43 -2.75 6.15
C LYS A 123 0.87 -1.42 5.54
N TRP A 124 2.17 -1.17 5.57
CA TRP A 124 2.79 -0.03 4.88
C TRP A 124 3.17 -0.38 3.43
N HIS A 125 4.12 -1.31 3.27
CA HIS A 125 4.59 -1.85 1.98
C HIS A 125 5.16 -0.79 1.00
N LEU A 126 5.74 0.29 1.53
CA LEU A 126 6.43 1.33 0.75
C LEU A 126 7.91 1.54 1.16
N GLY A 127 8.46 0.58 1.91
CA GLY A 127 9.83 0.54 2.41
C GLY A 127 9.88 0.38 3.93
N ASP A 128 10.72 -0.56 4.41
CA ASP A 128 10.74 -0.97 5.82
C ASP A 128 11.86 -0.29 6.64
N ASN A 129 12.78 0.42 6.00
CA ASN A 129 13.93 1.07 6.65
C ASN A 129 13.97 2.58 6.41
N TYR A 130 14.68 3.32 7.26
CA TYR A 130 14.92 4.75 7.09
C TYR A 130 15.58 5.05 5.73
N PRO A 131 15.13 6.07 4.98
CA PRO A 131 14.09 7.07 5.33
C PRO A 131 12.71 6.79 4.71
N LEU A 132 12.32 5.53 4.57
CA LEU A 132 11.13 5.09 3.82
C LEU A 132 9.96 4.65 4.71
N ARG A 133 10.19 4.48 6.02
CA ARG A 133 9.17 3.94 6.93
C ARG A 133 7.98 4.89 7.02
N ALA A 134 6.82 4.38 7.41
CA ALA A 134 5.63 5.21 7.59
C ALA A 134 5.88 6.39 8.56
N MET A 135 6.67 6.17 9.62
CA MET A 135 7.05 7.21 10.58
C MET A 135 7.98 8.30 10.01
N ASP A 136 8.69 7.99 8.92
CA ASP A 136 9.50 8.94 8.16
C ASP A 136 8.67 9.67 7.09
N GLN A 137 7.45 9.18 6.83
CA GLN A 137 6.54 9.58 5.74
C GLN A 137 5.18 10.03 6.27
N GLY A 138 5.20 10.82 7.35
CA GLY A 138 4.01 11.54 7.81
C GLY A 138 3.30 10.98 9.02
N PHE A 139 3.46 9.69 9.34
CA PHE A 139 2.73 9.04 10.43
C PHE A 139 3.42 9.26 11.78
N THR A 140 2.71 9.86 12.74
CA THR A 140 3.20 10.06 14.11
C THR A 140 3.01 8.85 15.02
N GLU A 141 2.11 7.94 14.63
CA GLU A 141 1.84 6.66 15.28
C GLU A 141 1.85 5.57 14.22
N SER A 142 2.42 4.41 14.54
CA SER A 142 2.56 3.30 13.59
C SER A 142 2.62 1.97 14.31
N LEU A 143 1.71 1.06 13.96
CA LEU A 143 1.76 -0.34 14.34
C LEU A 143 1.64 -1.21 13.08
N LEU A 144 2.77 -1.75 12.62
CA LEU A 144 2.90 -2.32 11.28
C LEU A 144 3.47 -3.73 11.30
N HIS A 145 3.15 -4.53 10.29
CA HIS A 145 4.03 -5.65 9.91
C HIS A 145 5.00 -5.19 8.81
N ASN A 146 6.10 -5.92 8.61
CA ASN A 146 7.06 -5.60 7.56
C ASN A 146 6.58 -6.10 6.18
N GLY A 147 7.10 -5.48 5.12
CA GLY A 147 6.94 -5.93 3.74
C GLY A 147 5.50 -5.97 3.24
N GLY A 148 5.25 -6.91 2.32
CA GLY A 148 3.96 -7.07 1.66
C GLY A 148 2.96 -7.96 2.37
N GLY A 149 3.34 -8.59 3.48
CA GLY A 149 2.47 -9.50 4.23
C GLY A 149 3.22 -10.18 5.37
N ILE A 150 2.49 -10.61 6.39
CA ILE A 150 3.05 -11.35 7.52
C ILE A 150 3.59 -12.71 7.05
N GLY A 151 4.78 -13.07 7.51
CA GLY A 151 5.50 -14.29 7.11
C GLY A 151 6.26 -14.18 5.78
N GLN A 152 6.33 -12.98 5.16
CA GLN A 152 7.17 -12.72 4.00
C GLN A 152 8.64 -12.45 4.40
N PRO A 153 9.60 -12.40 3.46
CA PRO A 153 11.03 -12.36 3.80
C PRO A 153 11.54 -11.13 4.57
N SER A 154 10.80 -10.04 4.65
CA SER A 154 11.15 -8.91 5.55
C SER A 154 10.61 -9.07 6.97
N ASP A 155 9.72 -10.01 7.18
CA ASP A 155 9.09 -10.28 8.47
C ASP A 155 9.97 -11.24 9.31
N PRO A 156 9.82 -11.28 10.64
CA PRO A 156 10.54 -12.24 11.46
C PRO A 156 10.23 -13.69 11.04
N PRO A 157 11.21 -14.61 11.10
CA PRO A 157 10.97 -16.02 10.75
C PRO A 157 9.84 -16.62 11.59
N GLY A 158 8.91 -17.30 10.92
CA GLY A 158 7.79 -17.99 11.57
C GLY A 158 6.69 -17.08 12.09
N ASN A 159 6.63 -15.81 11.70
CA ASN A 159 5.53 -14.93 12.08
C ASN A 159 4.20 -15.38 11.48
N LEU A 160 3.11 -15.21 12.23
CA LEU A 160 1.77 -15.69 11.90
C LEU A 160 0.73 -14.59 12.15
N TYR A 161 -0.50 -14.79 11.68
CA TYR A 161 -1.57 -13.82 11.92
C TYR A 161 -2.07 -13.87 13.37
N PHE A 162 -1.78 -14.95 14.08
CA PHE A 162 -2.03 -15.10 15.52
C PHE A 162 -0.75 -14.87 16.30
N ASP A 163 -0.88 -14.05 17.33
CA ASP A 163 0.22 -13.60 18.20
C ASP A 163 1.42 -12.97 17.43
N PRO A 164 1.16 -12.04 16.49
CA PRO A 164 2.17 -11.55 15.54
C PRO A 164 3.28 -10.73 16.23
N PHE A 165 4.48 -10.83 15.66
CA PHE A 165 5.51 -9.81 15.82
C PHE A 165 5.26 -8.66 14.86
N LEU A 166 5.27 -7.43 15.38
CA LEU A 166 4.97 -6.19 14.66
C LEU A 166 6.03 -5.12 14.97
N GLN A 167 6.02 -4.02 14.24
CA GLN A 167 6.80 -2.82 14.49
C GLN A 167 5.89 -1.73 15.03
N HIS A 168 6.12 -1.30 16.28
CA HIS A 168 5.46 -0.16 16.89
C HIS A 168 6.42 1.02 16.97
N ASN A 169 6.20 2.05 16.14
CA ASN A 169 7.08 3.24 16.06
C ASN A 169 8.57 2.87 15.90
N GLY A 170 8.85 1.94 14.98
CA GLY A 170 10.19 1.44 14.66
C GLY A 170 10.77 0.44 15.66
N ARG A 171 9.99 -0.02 16.65
CA ARG A 171 10.42 -1.02 17.64
C ARG A 171 9.65 -2.32 17.48
N ALA A 172 10.37 -3.43 17.41
CA ALA A 172 9.77 -4.76 17.37
C ALA A 172 8.97 -5.03 18.64
N VAL A 173 7.77 -5.56 18.49
CA VAL A 173 6.89 -5.89 19.60
C VAL A 173 5.97 -7.06 19.24
N GLN A 174 5.77 -7.98 20.17
CA GLN A 174 4.79 -9.05 20.00
C GLN A 174 3.42 -8.57 20.53
N ARG A 175 2.34 -8.94 19.84
CA ARG A 175 0.96 -8.75 20.30
C ARG A 175 0.29 -10.11 20.44
N LYS A 176 -0.74 -10.19 21.28
CA LYS A 176 -1.55 -11.39 21.47
C LYS A 176 -2.87 -11.23 20.73
N GLY A 177 -3.34 -12.28 20.06
CA GLY A 177 -4.59 -12.31 19.30
C GLY A 177 -4.39 -12.27 17.79
N TYR A 178 -5.50 -12.07 17.07
CA TYR A 178 -5.53 -12.04 15.61
C TYR A 178 -5.12 -10.66 15.07
N CYS A 179 -4.28 -10.61 14.04
CA CYS A 179 -3.67 -9.37 13.56
C CYS A 179 -4.70 -8.30 13.14
N THR A 180 -5.79 -8.70 12.48
CA THR A 180 -6.86 -7.77 12.09
C THR A 180 -7.50 -7.10 13.31
N ASP A 181 -7.84 -7.88 14.34
CA ASP A 181 -8.39 -7.37 15.59
C ASP A 181 -7.39 -6.42 16.28
N ILE A 182 -6.11 -6.81 16.33
CA ILE A 182 -5.03 -6.01 16.92
C ILE A 182 -4.91 -4.63 16.24
N PHE A 183 -4.96 -4.58 14.90
CA PHE A 183 -4.84 -3.30 14.19
C PHE A 183 -6.03 -2.38 14.43
N PHE A 184 -7.26 -2.93 14.44
CA PHE A 184 -8.46 -2.15 14.75
C PHE A 184 -8.48 -1.70 16.22
N ASP A 185 -8.08 -2.55 17.15
CA ASP A 185 -8.02 -2.22 18.58
C ASP A 185 -7.02 -1.10 18.84
N ALA A 186 -5.81 -1.22 18.30
CA ALA A 186 -4.80 -0.16 18.40
C ALA A 186 -5.28 1.16 17.78
N ALA A 187 -5.97 1.11 16.63
CA ALA A 187 -6.54 2.30 16.00
C ALA A 187 -7.63 2.94 16.87
N MET A 188 -8.54 2.14 17.45
CA MET A 188 -9.62 2.63 18.30
C MET A 188 -9.11 3.20 19.63
N GLU A 189 -8.12 2.57 20.25
CA GLU A 189 -7.42 3.08 21.44
C GLU A 189 -6.75 4.41 21.12
N TRP A 190 -5.96 4.47 20.04
CA TRP A 190 -5.33 5.70 19.61
C TRP A 190 -6.34 6.79 19.30
N ILE A 191 -7.43 6.49 18.57
CA ILE A 191 -8.50 7.46 18.29
C ILE A 191 -9.05 8.04 19.60
N ALA A 192 -9.36 7.21 20.60
CA ALA A 192 -9.88 7.69 21.88
C ALA A 192 -8.95 8.73 22.55
N ASP A 193 -7.63 8.55 22.40
CA ASP A 193 -6.61 9.40 23.03
C ASP A 193 -6.36 10.74 22.31
N GLN A 194 -6.96 11.00 21.14
CA GLN A 194 -6.69 12.23 20.37
C GLN A 194 -7.29 13.52 20.96
N GLY A 195 -8.13 13.42 22.01
CA GLY A 195 -8.80 14.57 22.60
C GLY A 195 -9.64 15.36 21.58
N ASN A 196 -9.32 16.65 21.39
CA ASN A 196 -10.01 17.53 20.45
C ASN A 196 -9.24 17.77 19.13
N GLN A 197 -8.05 17.21 18.98
CA GLN A 197 -7.24 17.39 17.76
C GLN A 197 -7.85 16.58 16.61
N PRO A 198 -7.86 17.12 15.37
CA PRO A 198 -8.26 16.33 14.22
C PRO A 198 -7.22 15.24 13.95
N PHE A 199 -7.68 14.08 13.50
CA PHE A 199 -6.79 12.94 13.23
C PHE A 199 -7.03 12.30 11.86
N PHE A 200 -5.99 11.67 11.34
CA PHE A 200 -6.02 10.77 10.19
C PHE A 200 -5.55 9.39 10.64
N ALA A 201 -6.49 8.44 10.71
CA ALA A 201 -6.21 7.03 10.98
C ALA A 201 -6.27 6.25 9.67
N TYR A 202 -5.16 5.62 9.29
CA TYR A 202 -5.08 4.72 8.16
C TYR A 202 -5.00 3.27 8.65
N ILE A 203 -6.11 2.54 8.56
CA ILE A 203 -6.23 1.15 9.00
C ILE A 203 -6.09 0.27 7.75
N ALA A 204 -4.87 -0.21 7.51
CA ALA A 204 -4.48 -0.87 6.28
C ALA A 204 -4.27 -2.37 6.51
N THR A 205 -5.34 -3.11 6.79
CA THR A 205 -5.24 -4.52 7.17
C THR A 205 -4.69 -5.38 6.04
N ASN A 206 -3.95 -6.43 6.39
CA ASN A 206 -3.51 -7.48 5.48
C ASN A 206 -4.60 -8.54 5.19
N ALA A 207 -5.78 -8.48 5.81
CA ALA A 207 -6.86 -9.41 5.48
C ALA A 207 -7.58 -8.98 4.18
N PRO A 208 -8.05 -9.92 3.33
CA PRO A 208 -7.87 -11.38 3.39
C PRO A 208 -6.65 -11.94 2.63
N HIS A 209 -5.53 -11.22 2.53
CA HIS A 209 -4.30 -11.71 1.90
C HIS A 209 -3.79 -12.99 2.57
N THR A 210 -3.01 -13.77 1.82
CA THR A 210 -2.32 -14.96 2.34
C THR A 210 -1.28 -14.63 3.45
N PRO A 211 -0.95 -15.59 4.34
CA PRO A 211 -1.59 -16.89 4.56
C PRO A 211 -3.04 -16.77 5.06
N LEU A 212 -3.91 -17.68 4.59
CA LEU A 212 -5.36 -17.65 4.88
C LEU A 212 -5.66 -18.20 6.29
N GLN A 213 -5.39 -17.37 7.29
CA GLN A 213 -5.54 -17.71 8.71
C GLN A 213 -6.67 -16.88 9.31
N VAL A 214 -7.59 -17.56 9.99
CA VAL A 214 -8.68 -16.98 10.79
C VAL A 214 -9.23 -18.08 11.71
N ASP A 215 -9.91 -17.70 12.78
CA ASP A 215 -10.52 -18.65 13.70
C ASP A 215 -11.55 -19.55 12.99
N GLU A 216 -11.58 -20.83 13.36
CA GLU A 216 -12.40 -21.85 12.73
C GLU A 216 -13.90 -21.51 12.77
N ARG A 217 -14.35 -20.74 13.78
CA ARG A 217 -15.74 -20.27 13.89
C ARG A 217 -16.19 -19.44 12.69
N TYR A 218 -15.25 -18.78 12.01
CA TYR A 218 -15.54 -18.00 10.80
C TYR A 218 -15.48 -18.83 9.52
N VAL A 219 -14.77 -19.96 9.53
CA VAL A 219 -14.58 -20.82 8.35
C VAL A 219 -15.68 -21.88 8.25
N ALA A 220 -16.03 -22.51 9.37
CA ALA A 220 -16.97 -23.62 9.43
C ALA A 220 -18.32 -23.31 8.74
N PRO A 221 -18.95 -22.13 8.91
CA PRO A 221 -20.24 -21.83 8.26
C PRO A 221 -20.17 -21.84 6.72
N PHE A 222 -19.03 -21.49 6.13
CA PHE A 222 -18.83 -21.50 4.68
C PHE A 222 -18.50 -22.90 4.17
N ARG A 223 -17.77 -23.69 4.96
CA ARG A 223 -17.52 -25.09 4.65
C ARG A 223 -18.81 -25.91 4.67
N GLU A 224 -19.70 -25.65 5.64
CA GLU A 224 -21.03 -26.27 5.73
C GLU A 224 -21.94 -25.90 4.55
N GLN A 225 -21.75 -24.74 3.93
CA GLN A 225 -22.40 -24.35 2.68
C GLN A 225 -21.83 -25.04 1.43
N GLY A 226 -20.77 -25.85 1.58
CA GLY A 226 -20.12 -26.56 0.48
C GLY A 226 -19.09 -25.75 -0.29
N LEU A 227 -18.62 -24.62 0.24
CA LEU A 227 -17.53 -23.87 -0.36
C LEU A 227 -16.18 -24.57 -0.13
N ASP A 228 -15.26 -24.41 -1.09
CA ASP A 228 -13.91 -24.94 -0.96
C ASP A 228 -13.13 -24.24 0.17
N GLU A 229 -12.10 -24.91 0.69
CA GLU A 229 -11.35 -24.45 1.86
C GLU A 229 -10.70 -23.07 1.66
N THR A 230 -10.28 -22.74 0.44
CA THR A 230 -9.67 -21.43 0.14
C THR A 230 -10.71 -20.34 0.24
N THR A 231 -11.84 -20.50 -0.46
CA THR A 231 -12.96 -19.55 -0.42
C THR A 231 -13.53 -19.41 0.99
N ALA A 232 -13.73 -20.53 1.71
CA ALA A 232 -14.26 -20.52 3.06
C ALA A 232 -13.37 -19.72 4.04
N ARG A 233 -12.04 -19.87 3.94
CA ARG A 233 -11.09 -19.10 4.77
C ARG A 233 -11.09 -17.62 4.42
N VAL A 234 -11.05 -17.29 3.13
CA VAL A 234 -11.13 -15.89 2.67
C VAL A 234 -12.40 -15.23 3.19
N TYR A 235 -13.56 -15.87 3.01
CA TYR A 235 -14.83 -15.33 3.49
C TYR A 235 -14.87 -15.23 5.01
N GLY A 236 -14.29 -16.19 5.74
CA GLY A 236 -14.14 -16.09 7.18
C GLY A 236 -13.32 -14.87 7.62
N MET A 237 -12.20 -14.58 6.93
CA MET A 237 -11.39 -13.37 7.16
C MET A 237 -12.18 -12.09 6.86
N VAL A 238 -12.99 -12.08 5.79
CA VAL A 238 -13.84 -10.93 5.44
C VAL A 238 -14.94 -10.71 6.48
N VAL A 239 -15.53 -11.77 7.06
CA VAL A 239 -16.50 -11.63 8.15
C VAL A 239 -15.85 -11.01 9.40
N ASN A 240 -14.65 -11.46 9.79
CA ASN A 240 -13.93 -10.84 10.91
C ASN A 240 -13.59 -9.35 10.63
N LEU A 241 -13.19 -9.02 9.41
CA LEU A 241 -12.97 -7.63 9.00
C LEU A 241 -14.26 -6.79 9.10
N ASP A 242 -15.39 -7.33 8.63
CA ASP A 242 -16.70 -6.65 8.72
C ASP A 242 -17.10 -6.38 10.17
N GLU A 243 -16.93 -7.36 11.07
CA GLU A 243 -17.17 -7.18 12.50
C GLU A 243 -16.31 -6.07 13.10
N ASN A 244 -15.04 -5.97 12.71
CA ASN A 244 -14.14 -4.90 13.16
C ASN A 244 -14.52 -3.51 12.63
N ILE A 245 -15.03 -3.42 11.41
CA ILE A 245 -15.63 -2.18 10.87
C ILE A 245 -16.87 -1.80 11.70
N GLY A 246 -17.68 -2.78 12.10
CA GLY A 246 -18.78 -2.59 13.03
C GLY A 246 -18.34 -2.01 14.37
N ARG A 247 -17.33 -2.62 15.00
CA ARG A 247 -16.73 -2.16 16.27
C ARG A 247 -16.21 -0.73 16.16
N LEU A 248 -15.49 -0.40 15.08
CA LEU A 248 -14.95 0.93 14.85
C LEU A 248 -16.04 1.99 14.72
N THR A 249 -17.07 1.74 13.91
CA THR A 249 -18.16 2.70 13.72
C THR A 249 -18.96 2.90 15.01
N GLN A 250 -19.21 1.83 15.77
CA GLN A 250 -19.78 1.92 17.11
C GLN A 250 -18.89 2.74 18.05
N ARG A 251 -17.57 2.51 18.03
CA ARG A 251 -16.64 3.24 18.88
C ARG A 251 -16.61 4.74 18.58
N LEU A 252 -16.70 5.12 17.31
CA LEU A 252 -16.82 6.53 16.90
C LEU A 252 -18.11 7.17 17.43
N ASP A 253 -19.23 6.44 17.45
CA ASP A 253 -20.50 6.88 18.03
C ASP A 253 -20.40 7.06 19.55
N GLU A 254 -19.87 6.05 20.27
CA GLU A 254 -19.65 6.11 21.72
C GLU A 254 -18.75 7.28 22.16
N LEU A 255 -17.75 7.62 21.35
CA LEU A 255 -16.87 8.77 21.58
C LEU A 255 -17.50 10.11 21.19
N GLY A 256 -18.71 10.11 20.63
CA GLY A 256 -19.37 11.31 20.12
C GLY A 256 -18.67 11.94 18.92
N ARG A 257 -17.94 11.14 18.13
CA ARG A 257 -17.11 11.59 16.99
C ARG A 257 -17.67 11.23 15.63
N ASP A 258 -18.75 10.46 15.57
CA ASP A 258 -19.32 9.95 14.31
C ASP A 258 -19.65 11.07 13.29
N ARG A 259 -20.29 12.15 13.75
CA ARG A 259 -20.69 13.29 12.88
C ARG A 259 -19.52 14.17 12.41
N ASP A 260 -18.37 14.05 13.07
CA ASP A 260 -17.17 14.82 12.76
C ASP A 260 -16.10 13.95 12.06
N THR A 261 -16.43 12.73 11.67
CA THR A 261 -15.47 11.78 11.10
C THR A 261 -15.90 11.30 9.72
N ILE A 262 -15.00 11.45 8.75
CA ILE A 262 -15.10 10.83 7.44
C ILE A 262 -14.60 9.40 7.57
N VAL A 263 -15.44 8.41 7.29
CA VAL A 263 -15.04 6.99 7.25
C VAL A 263 -15.03 6.53 5.80
N ILE A 264 -13.89 6.04 5.34
CA ILE A 264 -13.67 5.54 3.98
C ILE A 264 -13.31 4.07 4.06
N PHE A 265 -13.90 3.25 3.19
CA PHE A 265 -13.50 1.87 2.97
C PHE A 265 -13.18 1.66 1.50
N LEU A 266 -12.03 1.06 1.21
CA LEU A 266 -11.64 0.58 -0.12
C LEU A 266 -10.73 -0.65 -0.02
N THR A 267 -10.35 -1.25 -1.15
CA THR A 267 -9.39 -2.37 -1.20
C THR A 267 -8.23 -2.03 -2.13
N ASP A 268 -7.08 -2.69 -1.95
CA ASP A 268 -5.87 -2.31 -2.71
C ASP A 268 -5.78 -2.88 -4.12
N ASN A 269 -6.46 -3.99 -4.40
CA ASN A 269 -6.59 -4.62 -5.71
C ASN A 269 -7.71 -5.66 -5.73
N GLY A 270 -7.96 -6.27 -6.89
CA GLY A 270 -8.85 -7.42 -7.03
C GLY A 270 -8.43 -8.66 -6.22
N PRO A 271 -9.24 -9.73 -6.23
CA PRO A 271 -8.99 -10.92 -5.42
C PRO A 271 -7.74 -11.67 -5.87
N GLN A 272 -7.00 -12.30 -4.95
CA GLN A 272 -5.83 -13.12 -5.32
C GLN A 272 -6.22 -14.53 -5.79
N GLN A 273 -7.22 -15.15 -5.15
CA GLN A 273 -7.71 -16.50 -5.46
C GLN A 273 -9.04 -16.44 -6.20
N ASP A 274 -9.38 -17.51 -6.93
CA ASP A 274 -10.65 -17.62 -7.65
C ASP A 274 -11.82 -17.80 -6.68
N ARG A 275 -12.84 -16.95 -6.81
CA ARG A 275 -14.09 -16.93 -6.05
C ARG A 275 -15.09 -16.00 -6.73
N PHE A 276 -16.25 -15.75 -6.12
CA PHE A 276 -17.25 -14.85 -6.69
C PHE A 276 -16.68 -13.44 -6.91
N ASN A 277 -16.58 -13.02 -8.18
CA ASN A 277 -15.98 -11.74 -8.58
C ASN A 277 -16.99 -10.81 -9.29
N ALA A 278 -18.28 -10.91 -8.93
CA ALA A 278 -19.36 -10.13 -9.52
C ALA A 278 -19.43 -10.18 -11.07
N GLY A 279 -19.07 -11.32 -11.66
CA GLY A 279 -19.07 -11.54 -13.11
C GLY A 279 -17.95 -10.83 -13.88
N MET A 280 -16.96 -10.26 -13.17
CA MET A 280 -15.84 -9.54 -13.80
C MET A 280 -14.71 -10.47 -14.21
N ARG A 281 -14.01 -10.08 -15.28
CA ARG A 281 -12.84 -10.80 -15.80
C ARG A 281 -11.58 -10.43 -15.04
N GLY A 282 -10.71 -11.42 -14.87
CA GLY A 282 -9.40 -11.24 -14.24
C GLY A 282 -9.48 -11.10 -12.72
N ARG A 283 -8.31 -10.92 -12.12
CA ARG A 283 -8.08 -10.88 -10.67
C ARG A 283 -6.81 -10.08 -10.36
N LYS A 284 -6.31 -10.09 -9.13
CA LYS A 284 -5.02 -9.47 -8.74
C LYS A 284 -3.94 -9.69 -9.79
N GLY A 285 -3.21 -8.64 -10.12
CA GLY A 285 -2.14 -8.63 -11.13
C GLY A 285 -2.61 -8.48 -12.57
N SER A 286 -3.91 -8.42 -12.83
CA SER A 286 -4.45 -8.16 -14.18
C SER A 286 -5.06 -6.76 -14.28
N VAL A 287 -5.02 -6.17 -15.47
CA VAL A 287 -5.66 -4.88 -15.75
C VAL A 287 -7.14 -5.00 -16.13
N TYR A 288 -7.71 -6.20 -16.16
CA TYR A 288 -9.15 -6.42 -16.37
C TYR A 288 -9.96 -5.97 -15.14
N GLN A 289 -11.28 -5.77 -15.29
CA GLN A 289 -12.15 -5.19 -14.25
C GLN A 289 -12.01 -5.91 -12.91
N GLY A 290 -11.88 -7.23 -12.92
CA GLY A 290 -11.70 -8.03 -11.72
C GLY A 290 -10.37 -7.81 -10.99
N GLY A 291 -9.35 -7.21 -11.62
CA GLY A 291 -8.08 -6.86 -10.99
C GLY A 291 -7.99 -5.42 -10.51
N ILE A 292 -8.71 -4.49 -11.15
CA ILE A 292 -8.58 -3.04 -10.91
C ILE A 292 -9.84 -2.35 -10.36
N ARG A 293 -11.05 -2.90 -10.53
CA ARG A 293 -12.27 -2.30 -9.99
C ARG A 293 -12.53 -2.86 -8.59
N VAL A 294 -12.62 -1.97 -7.61
CA VAL A 294 -12.71 -2.33 -6.18
C VAL A 294 -13.83 -1.55 -5.49
N PRO A 295 -14.37 -2.04 -4.35
CA PRO A 295 -15.36 -1.28 -3.60
C PRO A 295 -14.73 0.01 -3.08
N CYS A 296 -15.52 1.08 -3.04
CA CYS A 296 -15.13 2.32 -2.38
C CYS A 296 -16.37 3.02 -1.81
N PHE A 297 -16.39 3.16 -0.48
CA PHE A 297 -17.49 3.75 0.27
C PHE A 297 -16.98 4.92 1.10
N VAL A 298 -17.75 6.01 1.15
CA VAL A 298 -17.41 7.21 1.90
C VAL A 298 -18.62 7.64 2.72
N ARG A 299 -18.47 7.64 4.06
CA ARG A 299 -19.53 8.01 5.00
C ARG A 299 -19.11 9.22 5.81
N TRP A 300 -19.96 10.25 5.82
CA TRP A 300 -19.84 11.39 6.73
C TRP A 300 -21.25 11.89 7.12
N PRO A 301 -21.76 11.48 8.30
CA PRO A 301 -23.14 11.75 8.69
C PRO A 301 -23.47 13.23 8.78
N GLY A 302 -24.55 13.63 8.10
CA GLY A 302 -25.00 15.03 8.04
C GLY A 302 -24.25 15.91 7.04
N VAL A 303 -23.26 15.37 6.33
CA VAL A 303 -22.53 16.07 5.25
C VAL A 303 -22.71 15.36 3.91
N ILE A 304 -22.55 14.03 3.89
CA ILE A 304 -22.89 13.18 2.75
C ILE A 304 -24.29 12.62 3.00
N GLU A 305 -25.18 12.78 2.02
CA GLU A 305 -26.51 12.20 2.06
C GLU A 305 -26.41 10.67 1.93
N ALA A 306 -27.18 9.96 2.76
CA ALA A 306 -27.20 8.51 2.79
C ALA A 306 -27.72 7.91 1.47
N GLY A 307 -27.12 6.80 1.03
CA GLY A 307 -27.52 6.04 -0.15
C GLY A 307 -27.06 6.65 -1.47
N ARG A 308 -26.12 7.62 -1.44
CA ARG A 308 -25.61 8.23 -2.67
C ARG A 308 -24.83 7.23 -3.50
N THR A 309 -25.02 7.30 -4.81
CA THR A 309 -24.29 6.50 -5.79
C THR A 309 -23.64 7.41 -6.82
N ILE A 310 -22.35 7.21 -7.05
CA ILE A 310 -21.55 7.93 -8.04
C ILE A 310 -21.13 6.91 -9.10
N GLY A 311 -21.53 7.18 -10.35
CA GLY A 311 -21.36 6.27 -11.49
C GLY A 311 -20.15 6.60 -12.37
N GLU A 312 -19.62 7.81 -12.22
CA GLU A 312 -18.45 8.28 -12.96
C GLU A 312 -17.19 7.54 -12.53
N ILE A 313 -16.29 7.30 -13.49
CA ILE A 313 -15.02 6.65 -13.20
C ILE A 313 -14.19 7.48 -12.22
N ALA A 314 -13.65 6.82 -11.21
CA ALA A 314 -12.78 7.38 -10.20
C ALA A 314 -11.62 6.43 -9.94
N ALA A 315 -10.53 6.95 -9.37
CA ALA A 315 -9.39 6.14 -8.97
C ALA A 315 -8.82 6.58 -7.61
N HIS A 316 -8.06 5.68 -7.00
CA HIS A 316 -7.28 5.93 -5.79
C HIS A 316 -6.41 7.20 -5.79
N ILE A 317 -5.91 7.65 -6.94
CA ILE A 317 -5.21 8.94 -7.06
C ILE A 317 -6.10 10.15 -6.72
N ASP A 318 -7.42 10.02 -6.84
CA ASP A 318 -8.39 11.08 -6.54
C ASP A 318 -8.62 11.26 -5.03
N MET A 319 -8.17 10.32 -4.18
CA MET A 319 -8.43 10.37 -2.73
C MET A 319 -7.69 11.52 -2.04
N VAL A 320 -6.44 11.81 -2.41
CA VAL A 320 -5.69 12.93 -1.84
C VAL A 320 -6.40 14.26 -2.08
N PRO A 321 -6.67 14.71 -3.32
CA PRO A 321 -7.36 15.99 -3.53
C PRO A 321 -8.76 16.02 -2.91
N THR A 322 -9.48 14.88 -2.91
CA THR A 322 -10.80 14.77 -2.28
C THR A 322 -10.74 15.00 -0.77
N LEU A 323 -9.80 14.36 -0.09
CA LEU A 323 -9.66 14.47 1.36
C LEU A 323 -9.12 15.84 1.78
N LEU A 324 -8.20 16.42 1.01
CA LEU A 324 -7.72 17.78 1.26
C LEU A 324 -8.86 18.80 1.15
N GLU A 325 -9.70 18.70 0.11
CA GLU A 325 -10.87 19.57 -0.04
C GLU A 325 -11.87 19.38 1.11
N ALA A 326 -12.19 18.13 1.47
CA ALA A 326 -13.10 17.81 2.57
C ALA A 326 -12.60 18.33 3.93
N CYS A 327 -11.27 18.33 4.14
CA CYS A 327 -10.63 18.80 5.37
C CYS A 327 -10.37 20.32 5.37
N GLY A 328 -10.61 21.02 4.26
CA GLY A 328 -10.23 22.44 4.11
C GLY A 328 -8.72 22.65 4.23
N VAL A 329 -7.93 21.72 3.70
CA VAL A 329 -6.46 21.77 3.66
C VAL A 329 -6.02 22.08 2.22
N VAL A 330 -5.11 23.03 2.08
CA VAL A 330 -4.61 23.45 0.77
C VAL A 330 -3.49 22.51 0.32
N LEU A 331 -3.54 22.09 -0.94
CA LEU A 331 -2.45 21.33 -1.55
C LEU A 331 -1.15 22.15 -1.51
N PRO A 332 -0.01 21.58 -1.04
CA PRO A 332 1.25 22.30 -1.00
C PRO A 332 1.67 22.88 -2.35
N SER A 333 2.15 24.13 -2.34
CA SER A 333 2.60 24.80 -3.56
C SER A 333 3.72 24.01 -4.25
N GLY A 334 3.58 23.80 -5.56
CA GLY A 334 4.56 23.07 -6.38
C GLY A 334 4.38 21.55 -6.37
N LEU A 335 3.56 20.98 -5.47
CA LEU A 335 3.20 19.57 -5.53
C LEU A 335 2.21 19.34 -6.68
N ARG A 336 2.60 18.53 -7.65
CA ARG A 336 1.71 18.10 -8.73
C ARG A 336 1.03 16.80 -8.33
N ILE A 337 -0.28 16.69 -8.56
CA ILE A 337 -1.05 15.47 -8.35
C ILE A 337 -1.73 15.08 -9.66
N ASP A 338 -1.99 13.79 -9.86
CA ASP A 338 -2.67 13.26 -11.04
C ASP A 338 -4.19 13.12 -10.80
N GLY A 339 -4.61 13.05 -9.53
CA GLY A 339 -5.99 12.97 -9.12
C GLY A 339 -6.77 14.27 -9.28
N THR A 340 -8.10 14.17 -9.19
CA THR A 340 -9.04 15.29 -9.12
C THR A 340 -10.02 15.03 -7.98
N SER A 341 -10.43 16.09 -7.28
CA SER A 341 -11.38 15.94 -6.18
C SER A 341 -12.74 15.41 -6.63
N LEU A 342 -13.27 14.46 -5.87
CA LEU A 342 -14.62 13.91 -5.99
C LEU A 342 -15.59 14.54 -4.97
N TRP A 343 -15.10 15.48 -4.15
CA TRP A 343 -15.84 16.07 -3.05
C TRP A 343 -17.16 16.75 -3.47
N PRO A 344 -17.22 17.49 -4.60
CA PRO A 344 -18.49 18.04 -5.09
C PRO A 344 -19.56 16.97 -5.37
N ALA A 345 -19.16 15.83 -5.95
CA ALA A 345 -20.06 14.72 -6.25
C ALA A 345 -20.52 14.00 -4.97
N LEU A 346 -19.59 13.73 -4.05
CA LEU A 346 -19.86 13.11 -2.76
C LEU A 346 -20.88 13.89 -1.94
N THR A 347 -20.81 15.23 -1.98
CA THR A 347 -21.72 16.12 -1.24
C THR A 347 -22.96 16.55 -2.03
N GLY A 348 -23.06 16.19 -3.32
CA GLY A 348 -24.15 16.64 -4.18
C GLY A 348 -24.14 18.11 -4.54
N LYS A 349 -23.01 18.78 -4.32
CA LYS A 349 -22.83 20.20 -4.61
C LYS A 349 -22.26 20.46 -6.01
N GLY A 350 -21.93 19.40 -6.75
CA GLY A 350 -21.49 19.47 -8.14
C GLY A 350 -21.37 18.09 -8.78
N PRO A 351 -21.13 18.04 -10.10
CA PRO A 351 -20.91 16.77 -10.80
C PRO A 351 -19.55 16.16 -10.44
N ALA A 352 -19.42 14.85 -10.64
CA ALA A 352 -18.11 14.22 -10.67
C ALA A 352 -17.33 14.67 -11.92
N PRO A 353 -15.98 14.62 -11.89
CA PRO A 353 -15.17 14.99 -13.05
C PRO A 353 -15.50 14.15 -14.30
N ALA A 354 -15.97 14.79 -15.36
CA ALA A 354 -16.39 14.14 -16.61
C ALA A 354 -15.26 14.11 -17.67
N GLY A 355 -15.40 13.23 -18.66
CA GLY A 355 -14.53 13.19 -19.85
C GLY A 355 -13.08 12.73 -19.60
N ARG A 356 -12.79 12.21 -18.40
CA ARG A 356 -11.44 11.78 -18.01
C ARG A 356 -11.04 10.45 -18.66
N THR A 357 -9.73 10.26 -18.73
CA THR A 357 -9.10 8.97 -19.06
C THR A 357 -8.19 8.56 -17.91
N LEU A 358 -8.39 7.35 -17.42
CA LEU A 358 -7.58 6.73 -16.38
C LEU A 358 -6.71 5.65 -17.04
N VAL A 359 -5.47 5.53 -16.59
CA VAL A 359 -4.55 4.48 -17.08
C VAL A 359 -4.10 3.63 -15.91
N PHE A 360 -4.14 2.31 -16.11
CA PHE A 360 -3.69 1.33 -15.12
C PHE A 360 -2.66 0.44 -15.80
N GLN A 361 -1.52 0.25 -15.15
CA GLN A 361 -0.49 -0.61 -15.71
C GLN A 361 0.32 -1.25 -14.58
N TRP A 362 0.59 -2.54 -14.73
CA TRP A 362 1.53 -3.23 -13.86
C TRP A 362 2.04 -4.52 -14.50
N HIS A 363 3.34 -4.73 -14.40
CA HIS A 363 3.97 -6.03 -14.64
C HIS A 363 5.19 -6.19 -13.73
N ARG A 364 5.63 -7.44 -13.55
CA ARG A 364 6.90 -7.74 -12.89
C ARG A 364 8.06 -7.15 -13.69
N GLY A 365 9.03 -6.55 -13.00
CA GLY A 365 10.21 -5.98 -13.65
C GLY A 365 10.80 -4.82 -12.87
N ASP A 366 11.74 -4.16 -13.54
CA ASP A 366 12.55 -3.09 -12.96
C ASP A 366 12.16 -1.70 -13.44
N GLU A 367 11.50 -1.64 -14.58
CA GLU A 367 11.04 -0.44 -15.25
C GLU A 367 9.73 -0.79 -15.99
N PRO A 368 8.83 0.17 -16.20
CA PRO A 368 7.63 -0.06 -16.97
C PRO A 368 7.94 -0.22 -18.47
N GLU A 369 7.25 -1.17 -19.11
CA GLU A 369 7.36 -1.46 -20.53
C GLU A 369 6.12 -0.98 -21.27
N SER A 370 6.29 -0.25 -22.37
CA SER A 370 5.16 0.32 -23.12
C SER A 370 4.14 -0.73 -23.54
N PHE A 371 2.86 -0.45 -23.28
CA PHE A 371 1.68 -1.28 -23.52
C PHE A 371 1.64 -2.63 -22.79
N ARG A 372 2.65 -3.00 -21.99
CA ARG A 372 2.67 -4.29 -21.29
C ARG A 372 1.75 -4.26 -20.08
N ALA A 373 0.72 -5.12 -20.10
CA ALA A 373 -0.27 -5.26 -19.02
C ALA A 373 -0.83 -3.89 -18.61
N SER A 374 -1.40 -3.21 -19.61
CA SER A 374 -1.88 -1.83 -19.52
C SER A 374 -3.37 -1.73 -19.89
N ALA A 375 -4.08 -0.79 -19.27
CA ALA A 375 -5.45 -0.45 -19.61
C ALA A 375 -5.66 1.05 -19.66
N VAL A 376 -6.30 1.53 -20.72
CA VAL A 376 -6.77 2.91 -20.88
C VAL A 376 -8.28 2.91 -20.75
N ARG A 377 -8.82 3.56 -19.72
CA ARG A 377 -10.25 3.57 -19.41
C ARG A 377 -10.83 4.96 -19.56
N THR A 378 -11.84 5.09 -20.40
CA THR A 378 -12.81 6.20 -20.40
C THR A 378 -14.05 5.79 -19.62
N GLN A 379 -15.08 6.64 -19.52
CA GLN A 379 -16.33 6.25 -18.84
C GLN A 379 -16.90 4.93 -19.39
N ARG A 380 -16.96 4.82 -20.72
CA ARG A 380 -17.59 3.69 -21.43
C ARG A 380 -16.58 2.65 -21.92
N TYR A 381 -15.50 3.09 -22.56
CA TYR A 381 -14.61 2.18 -23.27
C TYR A 381 -13.32 1.91 -22.50
N LYS A 382 -12.77 0.72 -22.72
CA LYS A 382 -11.47 0.32 -22.18
C LYS A 382 -10.61 -0.35 -23.25
N LEU A 383 -9.41 0.17 -23.45
CA LEU A 383 -8.39 -0.43 -24.32
C LEU A 383 -7.37 -1.18 -23.44
N VAL A 384 -7.15 -2.46 -23.70
CA VAL A 384 -6.18 -3.32 -23.02
C VAL A 384 -4.99 -3.59 -23.95
N ASP A 385 -3.78 -3.45 -23.43
CA ASP A 385 -2.50 -3.73 -24.10
C ASP A 385 -2.38 -3.07 -25.48
N GLY A 386 -2.99 -1.90 -25.63
CA GLY A 386 -2.98 -1.13 -26.87
C GLY A 386 -3.70 -1.80 -28.05
N SER A 387 -4.43 -2.90 -27.84
CA SER A 387 -4.90 -3.77 -28.93
C SER A 387 -6.35 -4.27 -28.78
N ALA A 388 -6.80 -4.63 -27.58
CA ALA A 388 -8.17 -5.14 -27.36
C ALA A 388 -9.08 -4.05 -26.78
N LEU A 389 -10.24 -3.81 -27.39
CA LEU A 389 -11.16 -2.74 -27.01
C LEU A 389 -12.49 -3.30 -26.51
N TYR A 390 -12.94 -2.86 -25.34
CA TYR A 390 -14.19 -3.31 -24.72
C TYR A 390 -15.13 -2.12 -24.45
N ASP A 391 -16.42 -2.36 -24.61
CA ASP A 391 -17.50 -1.42 -24.24
C ASP A 391 -18.11 -1.87 -22.90
N LEU A 392 -17.72 -1.21 -21.81
CA LEU A 392 -18.08 -1.63 -20.45
C LEU A 392 -19.52 -1.30 -20.06
N GLU A 393 -20.25 -0.51 -20.85
CA GLU A 393 -21.68 -0.26 -20.61
C GLU A 393 -22.54 -1.48 -20.96
N VAL A 394 -22.15 -2.23 -22.00
CA VAL A 394 -22.89 -3.40 -22.49
C VAL A 394 -22.16 -4.73 -22.29
N ASP A 395 -20.85 -4.70 -22.08
CA ASP A 395 -19.98 -5.86 -21.83
C ASP A 395 -19.07 -5.61 -20.61
N PRO A 396 -19.64 -5.55 -19.38
CA PRO A 396 -18.85 -5.38 -18.16
C PRO A 396 -17.90 -6.57 -17.87
N ALA A 397 -18.10 -7.71 -18.54
CA ALA A 397 -17.27 -8.90 -18.43
C ALA A 397 -16.05 -8.89 -19.37
N GLU A 398 -15.92 -7.89 -20.24
CA GLU A 398 -14.79 -7.75 -21.19
C GLU A 398 -14.62 -9.02 -22.05
N SER A 399 -15.74 -9.52 -22.57
CA SER A 399 -15.87 -10.78 -23.30
C SER A 399 -15.84 -10.60 -24.82
N ARG A 400 -16.16 -9.41 -25.35
CA ARG A 400 -16.25 -9.12 -26.78
C ARG A 400 -15.30 -8.00 -27.17
N ASP A 401 -14.24 -8.35 -27.89
CA ASP A 401 -13.32 -7.38 -28.45
C ASP A 401 -13.93 -6.64 -29.66
N LEU A 402 -13.91 -5.31 -29.59
CA LEU A 402 -14.42 -4.36 -30.59
C LEU A 402 -13.30 -3.71 -31.41
N SER A 403 -12.03 -4.07 -31.17
CA SER A 403 -10.86 -3.44 -31.79
C SER A 403 -10.93 -3.38 -33.32
N GLY A 404 -11.33 -4.49 -33.95
CA GLY A 404 -11.51 -4.57 -35.41
C GLY A 404 -12.71 -3.80 -35.95
N GLN A 405 -13.69 -3.46 -35.11
CA GLN A 405 -14.87 -2.67 -35.51
C GLN A 405 -14.72 -1.17 -35.23
N GLN A 406 -13.84 -0.77 -34.30
CA GLN A 406 -13.61 0.63 -33.94
C GLN A 406 -12.11 1.02 -33.96
N PRO A 407 -11.41 0.89 -35.11
CA PRO A 407 -9.97 1.14 -35.19
C PRO A 407 -9.57 2.59 -34.87
N GLU A 408 -10.42 3.57 -35.18
CA GLU A 408 -10.16 4.99 -34.87
C GLU A 408 -10.18 5.26 -33.35
N LEU A 409 -11.08 4.60 -32.63
CA LEU A 409 -11.13 4.70 -31.17
C LEU A 409 -9.93 4.01 -30.53
N VAL A 410 -9.50 2.86 -31.07
CA VAL A 410 -8.25 2.21 -30.65
C VAL A 410 -7.08 3.18 -30.83
N ALA A 411 -6.92 3.79 -32.00
CA ALA A 411 -5.86 4.76 -32.26
C ALA A 411 -5.90 5.94 -31.26
N THR A 412 -7.08 6.50 -31.00
CA THR A 412 -7.28 7.59 -30.05
C THR A 412 -6.84 7.20 -28.64
N LEU A 413 -7.24 6.02 -28.15
CA LEU A 413 -6.90 5.56 -26.81
C LEU A 413 -5.42 5.16 -26.69
N ARG A 414 -4.80 4.65 -27.77
CA ARG A 414 -3.35 4.43 -27.84
C ARG A 414 -2.57 5.73 -27.71
N THR A 415 -2.99 6.80 -28.40
CA THR A 415 -2.35 8.12 -28.26
C THR A 415 -2.44 8.63 -26.82
N ARG A 416 -3.62 8.51 -26.17
CA ARG A 416 -3.78 8.87 -24.76
C ARG A 416 -2.85 8.07 -23.83
N TYR A 417 -2.68 6.77 -24.09
CA TYR A 417 -1.71 5.96 -23.37
C TYR A 417 -0.28 6.47 -23.55
N GLU A 418 0.14 6.71 -24.79
CA GLU A 418 1.51 7.12 -25.10
C GLU A 418 1.85 8.49 -24.47
N GLU A 419 0.88 9.41 -24.45
CA GLU A 419 0.98 10.70 -23.76
C GLU A 419 1.13 10.50 -22.24
N TRP A 420 0.26 9.69 -21.63
CA TRP A 420 0.33 9.36 -20.22
C TRP A 420 1.66 8.68 -19.86
N PHE A 421 2.08 7.67 -20.63
CA PHE A 421 3.27 6.87 -20.37
C PHE A 421 4.53 7.73 -20.43
N ARG A 422 4.62 8.62 -21.45
CA ARG A 422 5.71 9.60 -21.57
C ARG A 422 5.72 10.55 -20.38
N ASP A 423 4.58 11.04 -19.93
CA ASP A 423 4.48 11.96 -18.81
C ASP A 423 4.87 11.29 -17.48
N VAL A 424 4.24 10.18 -17.11
CA VAL A 424 4.53 9.51 -15.82
C VAL A 424 5.98 9.02 -15.74
N SER A 425 6.57 8.63 -16.88
CA SER A 425 7.97 8.19 -16.97
C SER A 425 8.99 9.32 -17.12
N SER A 426 8.56 10.59 -17.20
CA SER A 426 9.48 11.72 -17.42
C SER A 426 10.04 12.36 -16.15
N THR A 427 9.50 12.01 -14.98
CA THR A 427 9.78 12.76 -13.73
C THR A 427 11.07 12.34 -13.05
N ARG A 428 11.17 11.06 -12.67
CA ARG A 428 12.31 10.45 -11.98
C ARG A 428 12.61 9.09 -12.59
N GLY A 429 13.83 8.59 -12.44
CA GLY A 429 14.16 7.22 -12.80
C GLY A 429 13.56 6.20 -11.84
N TYR A 430 13.73 4.91 -12.16
CA TYR A 430 13.23 3.77 -11.40
C TYR A 430 14.32 3.08 -10.55
N ALA A 431 15.43 3.78 -10.30
CA ALA A 431 16.42 3.32 -9.34
C ALA A 431 15.76 3.27 -7.94
N PRO A 432 15.92 2.17 -7.19
CA PRO A 432 15.33 2.09 -5.87
C PRO A 432 16.02 3.10 -4.93
N PRO A 433 15.29 3.68 -3.97
CA PRO A 433 15.91 4.45 -2.89
C PRO A 433 16.95 3.61 -2.14
N ARG A 434 17.91 4.29 -1.51
CA ARG A 434 18.95 3.65 -0.71
C ARG A 434 18.50 3.53 0.74
N ILE A 435 18.76 2.38 1.35
CA ILE A 435 18.58 2.18 2.79
C ILE A 435 19.74 2.83 3.53
N HIS A 436 19.45 3.66 4.52
CA HIS A 436 20.50 4.38 5.26
C HIS A 436 20.99 3.55 6.43
N ILE A 437 22.28 3.16 6.44
CA ILE A 437 22.91 2.47 7.57
C ILE A 437 23.75 3.44 8.42
N GLY A 438 23.83 3.20 9.72
CA GLY A 438 24.58 4.05 10.66
C GLY A 438 23.94 5.40 10.97
N THR A 439 22.66 5.53 10.68
CA THR A 439 21.83 6.70 11.02
C THR A 439 21.35 6.61 12.48
N PRO A 440 21.21 7.73 13.21
CA PRO A 440 20.59 7.71 14.54
C PRO A 440 19.08 7.42 14.52
N HIS A 441 18.43 7.50 13.34
CA HIS A 441 17.00 7.24 13.17
C HIS A 441 16.64 5.75 13.13
N GLU A 442 17.65 4.88 12.97
CA GLU A 442 17.51 3.43 12.92
C GLU A 442 18.89 2.80 13.18
N ASN A 443 19.07 2.23 14.37
CA ASN A 443 20.28 1.49 14.72
C ASN A 443 19.91 0.40 15.75
N PRO A 444 20.09 -0.90 15.44
CA PRO A 444 20.61 -1.44 14.18
C PRO A 444 19.62 -1.28 13.01
N VAL A 445 20.16 -1.30 11.79
CA VAL A 445 19.38 -1.41 10.53
C VAL A 445 19.40 -2.85 10.06
N THR A 446 18.24 -3.42 9.76
CA THR A 446 18.11 -4.78 9.22
C THR A 446 17.77 -4.74 7.74
N LEU A 447 18.67 -5.24 6.90
CA LEU A 447 18.42 -5.48 5.48
C LEU A 447 17.80 -6.86 5.27
N THR A 448 16.81 -6.96 4.38
CA THR A 448 16.03 -8.17 4.15
C THR A 448 15.93 -8.50 2.66
N ARG A 449 15.63 -9.76 2.31
CA ARG A 449 15.41 -10.16 0.90
C ARG A 449 14.20 -9.49 0.22
N GLN A 450 13.38 -8.75 0.98
CA GLN A 450 12.33 -7.89 0.39
C GLN A 450 12.93 -6.81 -0.51
N ASP A 451 14.08 -6.26 -0.14
CA ASP A 451 14.63 -5.04 -0.75
C ASP A 451 15.92 -5.26 -1.55
N TRP A 452 16.43 -6.49 -1.59
CA TRP A 452 17.61 -6.81 -2.40
C TRP A 452 17.32 -6.88 -3.90
N ARG A 453 18.38 -6.77 -4.69
CA ARG A 453 18.37 -6.53 -6.13
C ARG A 453 19.36 -7.45 -6.84
N GLY A 454 19.22 -7.57 -8.16
CA GLY A 454 20.18 -8.26 -9.03
C GLY A 454 19.59 -9.42 -9.82
N PRO A 455 20.32 -9.96 -10.80
CA PRO A 455 19.81 -10.93 -11.78
C PRO A 455 19.50 -12.31 -11.18
N ARG A 456 20.00 -12.60 -9.96
CA ARG A 456 19.72 -13.82 -9.21
C ARG A 456 18.89 -13.56 -7.94
N ALA A 457 18.40 -12.33 -7.77
CA ALA A 457 17.62 -11.95 -6.62
C ALA A 457 16.22 -12.56 -6.73
N GLY A 458 15.71 -13.03 -5.61
CA GLY A 458 14.42 -13.70 -5.49
C GLY A 458 14.13 -13.93 -4.02
N TRP A 459 13.09 -14.66 -3.69
CA TRP A 459 12.81 -15.07 -2.31
C TRP A 459 13.22 -16.51 -2.02
N ASP A 460 13.64 -17.24 -3.06
CA ASP A 460 14.03 -18.64 -2.96
C ASP A 460 15.32 -18.82 -2.16
N ARG A 461 15.49 -20.01 -1.60
CA ARG A 461 16.67 -20.35 -0.78
C ARG A 461 18.00 -20.14 -1.52
N ALA A 462 18.02 -20.45 -2.82
CA ALA A 462 19.20 -20.36 -3.68
C ALA A 462 19.47 -18.95 -4.26
N SER A 463 18.62 -17.96 -3.95
CA SER A 463 18.77 -16.61 -4.48
C SER A 463 20.02 -15.91 -3.96
N LEU A 464 20.57 -15.04 -4.79
CA LEU A 464 21.68 -14.15 -4.46
C LEU A 464 21.33 -12.76 -4.96
N GLY A 465 21.53 -11.76 -4.11
CA GLY A 465 21.26 -10.37 -4.46
C GLY A 465 22.16 -9.42 -3.72
N HIS A 466 21.88 -8.15 -3.90
CA HIS A 466 22.56 -7.06 -3.22
C HIS A 466 21.59 -6.00 -2.74
N TRP A 467 21.94 -5.26 -1.70
CA TRP A 467 21.18 -4.11 -1.25
C TRP A 467 21.87 -2.83 -1.66
N GLU A 468 21.10 -1.83 -2.06
CA GLU A 468 21.59 -0.49 -2.30
C GLU A 468 21.46 0.31 -0.99
N VAL A 469 22.59 0.73 -0.44
CA VAL A 469 22.66 1.42 0.85
C VAL A 469 23.36 2.77 0.74
N TYR A 470 23.13 3.62 1.72
CA TYR A 470 23.94 4.81 1.99
C TYR A 470 24.47 4.72 3.43
N VAL A 471 25.79 4.74 3.58
CA VAL A 471 26.44 4.79 4.89
C VAL A 471 26.34 6.23 5.39
N ALA A 472 25.41 6.48 6.31
CA ALA A 472 25.08 7.82 6.80
C ALA A 472 26.13 8.38 7.76
N SER A 473 26.99 7.54 8.32
CA SER A 473 28.09 8.01 9.15
C SER A 473 29.28 7.04 9.11
N PRO A 474 30.51 7.51 8.91
CA PRO A 474 31.67 6.64 8.92
C PRO A 474 31.94 6.08 10.32
N GLY A 475 32.73 5.01 10.41
CA GLY A 475 33.17 4.44 11.69
C GLY A 475 33.08 2.91 11.75
N PRO A 476 33.29 2.33 12.94
CA PRO A 476 33.20 0.89 13.16
C PRO A 476 31.74 0.42 13.23
N TYR A 477 31.50 -0.76 12.66
CA TYR A 477 30.21 -1.43 12.67
C TYR A 477 30.36 -2.87 13.15
N ARG A 478 29.32 -3.35 13.85
CA ARG A 478 29.05 -4.77 13.99
C ARG A 478 28.10 -5.17 12.86
N VAL A 479 28.50 -6.14 12.05
CA VAL A 479 27.72 -6.65 10.92
C VAL A 479 27.32 -8.09 11.20
N ARG A 480 26.03 -8.35 11.41
CA ARG A 480 25.49 -9.70 11.66
C ARG A 480 24.79 -10.21 10.42
N LEU A 481 25.20 -11.39 9.93
CA LEU A 481 24.57 -12.10 8.83
C LEU A 481 23.75 -13.25 9.41
N ARG A 482 22.44 -13.31 9.11
CA ARG A 482 21.53 -14.39 9.55
C ARG A 482 21.08 -15.21 8.34
N PHE A 483 21.13 -16.53 8.44
CA PHE A 483 20.91 -17.45 7.33
C PHE A 483 20.35 -18.80 7.81
N GLU A 484 19.90 -19.64 6.87
CA GLU A 484 19.45 -21.00 7.20
C GLU A 484 20.59 -21.83 7.80
N LYS A 485 20.25 -22.69 8.76
CA LYS A 485 21.21 -23.54 9.46
C LYS A 485 22.11 -24.30 8.49
N THR A 486 23.42 -24.14 8.66
CA THR A 486 24.42 -24.81 7.82
C THR A 486 24.48 -26.31 8.14
N GLU A 487 24.44 -27.18 7.13
CA GLU A 487 24.63 -28.63 7.34
C GLU A 487 26.11 -29.03 7.48
N LYS A 488 26.99 -28.24 6.87
CA LYS A 488 28.45 -28.42 6.86
C LYS A 488 29.14 -27.06 7.06
N PRO A 489 30.43 -27.04 7.44
CA PRO A 489 31.16 -25.77 7.50
C PRO A 489 31.09 -25.04 6.16
N ALA A 490 30.77 -23.75 6.18
CA ALA A 490 30.53 -22.96 4.98
C ALA A 490 31.15 -21.55 5.12
N PRO A 491 31.76 -21.01 4.05
CA PRO A 491 32.28 -19.65 4.08
C PRO A 491 31.11 -18.67 4.16
N VAL A 492 31.14 -17.77 5.14
CA VAL A 492 30.22 -16.63 5.23
C VAL A 492 30.98 -15.41 4.77
N ARG A 493 30.42 -14.70 3.78
CA ARG A 493 31.06 -13.57 3.10
C ARG A 493 30.16 -12.35 3.15
N PHE A 494 30.79 -11.21 3.36
CA PHE A 494 30.15 -9.91 3.31
C PHE A 494 31.01 -8.95 2.46
N ARG A 495 30.36 -8.12 1.64
CA ARG A 495 31.02 -7.07 0.87
C ARG A 495 30.18 -5.80 0.88
N LEU A 496 30.82 -4.65 1.13
CA LEU A 496 30.26 -3.32 0.93
C LEU A 496 31.27 -2.48 0.14
N GLY A 497 30.98 -2.25 -1.14
CA GLY A 497 31.91 -1.57 -2.05
C GLY A 497 33.25 -2.33 -2.15
N ASN A 498 34.33 -1.68 -1.69
CA ASN A 498 35.68 -2.24 -1.64
C ASN A 498 36.02 -2.99 -0.35
N ARG A 499 35.18 -2.90 0.69
CA ARG A 499 35.38 -3.65 1.93
C ARG A 499 34.78 -5.04 1.76
N ALA A 500 35.57 -6.08 1.99
CA ALA A 500 35.13 -7.46 1.97
C ALA A 500 35.64 -8.18 3.23
N GLU A 501 34.77 -8.96 3.84
CA GLU A 501 35.05 -9.78 5.02
C GLU A 501 34.62 -11.22 4.73
N SER A 502 35.35 -12.18 5.28
CA SER A 502 35.00 -13.59 5.18
C SER A 502 35.44 -14.35 6.42
N LEU A 503 34.62 -15.29 6.84
CA LEU A 503 34.95 -16.27 7.88
C LEU A 503 34.38 -17.64 7.52
N LEU A 504 34.82 -18.68 8.21
CA LEU A 504 34.26 -20.03 8.06
C LEU A 504 33.26 -20.29 9.20
N ALA A 505 31.97 -20.40 8.88
CA ALA A 505 30.96 -20.77 9.85
C ALA A 505 30.99 -22.30 10.06
N PRO A 506 31.00 -22.80 11.30
CA PRO A 506 30.86 -24.23 11.60
C PRO A 506 29.52 -24.79 11.11
N ALA A 507 29.42 -26.13 11.01
CA ALA A 507 28.15 -26.80 10.82
C ALA A 507 27.19 -26.51 11.99
N GLY A 508 25.90 -26.38 11.70
CA GLY A 508 24.85 -26.11 12.68
C GLY A 508 24.69 -24.63 13.03
N THR A 509 25.38 -23.73 12.33
CA THR A 509 25.35 -22.28 12.58
C THR A 509 24.24 -21.63 11.76
N GLU A 510 23.54 -20.65 12.34
CA GLU A 510 22.44 -19.89 11.71
C GLU A 510 22.76 -18.38 11.58
N GLU A 511 23.86 -17.93 12.21
CA GLU A 511 24.33 -16.55 12.10
C GLU A 511 25.85 -16.44 12.26
N SER A 512 26.40 -15.37 11.69
CA SER A 512 27.81 -14.99 11.85
C SER A 512 27.93 -13.49 12.08
N ILE A 513 28.89 -13.08 12.90
CA ILE A 513 29.11 -11.68 13.27
C ILE A 513 30.52 -11.25 12.87
N PHE A 514 30.61 -10.16 12.12
CA PHE A 514 31.85 -9.42 11.88
C PHE A 514 31.88 -8.21 12.82
N THR A 515 32.99 -8.05 13.53
CA THR A 515 33.20 -6.95 14.49
C THR A 515 34.22 -5.96 13.93
N ASP A 516 34.12 -4.70 14.35
CA ASP A 516 35.03 -3.62 13.97
C ASP A 516 35.17 -3.41 12.44
N VAL A 517 34.08 -3.60 11.70
CA VAL A 517 34.04 -3.33 10.26
C VAL A 517 34.02 -1.82 10.05
N VAL A 518 35.16 -1.23 9.70
CA VAL A 518 35.25 0.21 9.44
C VAL A 518 34.67 0.55 8.08
N LEU A 519 33.57 1.30 8.07
CA LEU A 519 32.90 1.76 6.86
C LEU A 519 33.14 3.26 6.64
N ALA A 520 33.32 3.65 5.38
CA ALA A 520 33.35 5.04 4.95
C ALA A 520 31.94 5.54 4.65
N GLU A 521 31.71 6.84 4.84
CA GLU A 521 30.46 7.49 4.42
C GLU A 521 30.29 7.40 2.90
N GLY A 522 29.05 7.23 2.45
CA GLY A 522 28.72 7.27 1.03
C GLY A 522 27.84 6.13 0.55
N GLU A 523 27.56 6.15 -0.74
CA GLU A 523 26.76 5.13 -1.40
C GLU A 523 27.51 3.81 -1.50
N GLY A 524 26.80 2.71 -1.32
CA GLY A 524 27.40 1.38 -1.37
C GLY A 524 26.41 0.31 -1.77
N ARG A 525 26.98 -0.80 -2.25
CA ARG A 525 26.26 -2.03 -2.52
C ARG A 525 26.69 -3.09 -1.51
N VAL A 526 25.72 -3.63 -0.78
CA VAL A 526 25.94 -4.74 0.15
C VAL A 526 25.66 -6.07 -0.54
N GLU A 527 26.60 -7.00 -0.48
CA GLU A 527 26.42 -8.39 -0.87
C GLU A 527 26.76 -9.28 0.33
N ALA A 528 25.95 -10.31 0.57
CA ALA A 528 26.15 -11.21 1.68
C ALA A 528 25.70 -12.64 1.35
N SER A 529 26.55 -13.62 1.65
CA SER A 529 26.29 -15.04 1.32
C SER A 529 26.80 -15.99 2.40
N VAL A 530 26.20 -17.18 2.45
CA VAL A 530 26.73 -18.37 3.14
C VAL A 530 26.90 -19.48 2.11
N GLY A 531 28.13 -19.94 1.90
CA GLY A 531 28.45 -20.77 0.74
C GLY A 531 28.09 -20.06 -0.57
N ASP A 532 27.22 -20.70 -1.36
CA ASP A 532 26.78 -20.23 -2.68
C ASP A 532 25.36 -19.65 -2.70
N VAL A 533 24.76 -19.42 -1.51
CA VAL A 533 23.41 -18.87 -1.35
C VAL A 533 23.44 -17.56 -0.57
N GLY A 534 22.49 -16.67 -0.85
CA GLY A 534 22.36 -15.40 -0.14
C GLY A 534 21.93 -15.58 1.30
N VAL A 535 22.24 -14.63 2.17
CA VAL A 535 21.72 -14.62 3.55
C VAL A 535 20.26 -14.17 3.60
N GLN A 536 19.56 -14.42 4.71
CA GLN A 536 18.18 -13.97 4.92
C GLN A 536 18.13 -12.52 5.41
N TYR A 537 19.02 -12.17 6.34
CA TYR A 537 19.12 -10.83 6.92
C TYR A 537 20.57 -10.37 7.07
N VAL A 538 20.78 -9.06 6.95
CA VAL A 538 22.04 -8.40 7.32
C VAL A 538 21.72 -7.26 8.28
N ASP A 539 22.22 -7.34 9.51
CA ASP A 539 22.05 -6.28 10.50
C ASP A 539 23.34 -5.44 10.59
N PHE A 540 23.19 -4.13 10.43
CA PHE A 540 24.25 -3.15 10.64
C PHE A 540 23.99 -2.39 11.93
N GLU A 541 24.87 -2.58 12.90
CA GLU A 541 24.88 -1.83 14.15
C GLU A 541 26.12 -0.94 14.17
N LYS A 542 25.91 0.37 14.18
CA LYS A 542 26.99 1.33 14.40
C LYS A 542 27.38 1.30 15.88
N ILE A 543 28.68 1.15 16.14
CA ILE A 543 29.29 1.04 17.48
C ILE A 543 29.70 2.42 18.01
#